data_AF-A0AA90UGZ6-F1
#
_entry.id   AF-A0AA90UGZ6-F1
#
_cell.length_a   1.000
_cell.length_b   1.000
_cell.length_c   1.000
_cell.angle_alpha   90.00
_cell.angle_beta   90.00
_cell.angle_gamma   90.00
#
_symmetry.space_group_name_H-M   'P 1'
#
loop_
_entity.id
_entity.type
_entity.pdbx_description
1 polymer ?
#
loop_
_entity_poly.entity_id
_entity_poly.type
_entity_poly.pdbx_seq_one_letter_code
_entity_poly.pdbx_strand_id
1 'polypeptide(L)'
;TSETIIWNTYENWIHSWRDLPILCNQWCNVMRWEMRTRPFLRTSEFLWQEGHTAHATKEEAEAKAQEMLKVYAEFAEKYMGVPVLQGVKSETERFAGALNTYTIEAMMQDGKALQSGTSHFLGQNFAKSFDVTYLNKENKPEYVWATSWGVSTRLMGALIMVHSDDNGLVLPPKLAPIQVVIIPINKGDEQLAQITAKLQPVIDQLRELGISVKYDDNTAKRPGFKFADYELKGVPVRLAMGGRDLENNTIEIMRRDTLEKENVSFDGIVERVKDMLEDIQKNIFEKARAYRDAHVYECDNYEEFKERVKNGGFFLCHWDGTAETEAKIKEETQATIRCVPFAYEQTPGIDMVSGKPAVARVIIARSY
;
A
#
# COMPACT_ATOMS: atom_id res chain seq x y z
N THR A 1 -7.11 0.17 -19.77
CA THR A 1 -7.78 1.23 -19.03
C THR A 1 -9.10 1.46 -19.70
N SER A 2 -10.19 1.57 -18.94
CA SER A 2 -11.55 1.48 -19.50
C SER A 2 -12.18 2.84 -19.79
N GLU A 3 -11.43 3.95 -19.77
CA GLU A 3 -11.94 5.31 -20.00
C GLU A 3 -12.76 5.39 -21.29
N THR A 4 -12.24 4.93 -22.43
CA THR A 4 -12.96 5.01 -23.72
C THR A 4 -14.28 4.25 -23.70
N ILE A 5 -14.31 3.09 -23.04
CA ILE A 5 -15.52 2.24 -22.93
C ILE A 5 -16.54 2.90 -21.98
N ILE A 6 -16.08 3.40 -20.84
CA ILE A 6 -16.93 3.96 -19.80
C ILE A 6 -17.49 5.31 -20.23
N TRP A 7 -16.69 6.22 -20.79
CA TRP A 7 -17.15 7.54 -21.21
C TRP A 7 -18.16 7.45 -22.37
N ASN A 8 -17.96 6.53 -23.32
CA ASN A 8 -18.96 6.23 -24.36
C ASN A 8 -20.27 5.66 -23.78
N THR A 9 -20.19 4.97 -22.64
CA THR A 9 -21.39 4.48 -21.94
C THR A 9 -22.09 5.60 -21.19
N TYR A 10 -21.34 6.49 -20.53
CA TYR A 10 -21.87 7.61 -19.75
C TYR A 10 -22.63 8.63 -20.60
N GLU A 11 -22.19 8.89 -21.83
CA GLU A 11 -22.94 9.70 -22.81
C GLU A 11 -24.40 9.23 -22.95
N ASN A 12 -24.63 7.92 -22.93
CA ASN A 12 -25.96 7.32 -23.10
C ASN A 12 -26.76 7.22 -21.79
N TRP A 13 -26.13 7.41 -20.64
CA TRP A 13 -26.77 7.27 -19.32
C TRP A 13 -27.14 8.61 -18.69
N ILE A 14 -26.41 9.66 -19.04
CA ILE A 14 -26.50 10.96 -18.37
C ILE A 14 -27.23 11.93 -19.29
N HIS A 15 -28.40 12.40 -18.83
CA HIS A 15 -29.19 13.40 -19.57
C HIS A 15 -29.69 14.53 -18.67
N SER A 16 -29.86 14.29 -17.37
CA SER A 16 -30.36 15.24 -16.39
C SER A 16 -29.47 15.29 -15.15
N TRP A 17 -29.50 16.40 -14.43
CA TRP A 17 -28.86 16.54 -13.13
C TRP A 17 -29.31 15.46 -12.12
N ARG A 18 -30.47 14.83 -12.35
CA ARG A 18 -31.02 13.73 -11.54
C ARG A 18 -30.28 12.40 -11.73
N ASP A 19 -29.55 12.26 -12.84
CA ASP A 19 -28.76 11.06 -13.13
C ASP A 19 -27.39 11.13 -12.45
N LEU A 20 -27.06 12.25 -11.80
CA LEU A 20 -25.79 12.52 -11.15
C LEU A 20 -25.93 12.54 -9.62
N PRO A 21 -24.90 12.08 -8.87
CA PRO A 21 -23.65 11.54 -9.39
C PRO A 21 -23.77 10.07 -9.84
N ILE A 22 -23.05 9.73 -10.90
CA ILE A 22 -22.77 8.33 -11.24
C ILE A 22 -21.44 7.93 -10.63
N LEU A 23 -21.44 6.81 -9.89
CA LEU A 23 -20.27 6.26 -9.21
C LEU A 23 -20.07 4.81 -9.62
N CYS A 24 -19.19 4.54 -10.58
CA CYS A 24 -18.90 3.18 -11.03
C CYS A 24 -17.52 2.71 -10.54
N ASN A 25 -17.44 1.43 -10.22
CA ASN A 25 -16.22 0.74 -9.86
C ASN A 25 -16.18 -0.63 -10.51
N GLN A 26 -15.01 -1.06 -10.99
CA GLN A 26 -14.80 -2.42 -11.46
C GLN A 26 -13.49 -3.01 -10.95
N TRP A 27 -13.50 -4.34 -10.79
CA TRP A 27 -12.31 -5.16 -10.56
C TRP A 27 -12.08 -6.01 -11.81
N CYS A 28 -10.92 -5.87 -12.43
CA CYS A 28 -10.59 -6.58 -13.66
C CYS A 28 -9.08 -6.76 -13.80
N ASN A 29 -8.67 -7.52 -14.81
CA ASN A 29 -7.30 -7.56 -15.29
C ASN A 29 -7.10 -6.54 -16.42
N VAL A 30 -5.92 -5.94 -16.49
CA VAL A 30 -5.51 -5.09 -17.61
C VAL A 30 -4.25 -5.64 -18.23
N MET A 31 -4.25 -5.66 -19.57
CA MET A 31 -3.09 -6.01 -20.38
C MET A 31 -2.44 -4.74 -20.94
N ARG A 32 -1.14 -4.56 -20.67
CA ARG A 32 -0.24 -3.57 -21.29
C ARG A 32 1.00 -4.31 -21.75
N TRP A 33 1.45 -4.10 -22.99
CA TRP A 33 2.61 -4.82 -23.51
C TRP A 33 3.92 -4.24 -22.98
N GLU A 34 4.26 -4.57 -21.73
CA GLU A 34 5.45 -4.06 -21.04
C GLU A 34 6.74 -4.73 -21.54
N MET A 35 7.71 -3.92 -21.98
CA MET A 35 8.99 -4.44 -22.51
C MET A 35 9.86 -5.15 -21.46
N ARG A 36 9.77 -4.73 -20.19
CA ARG A 36 10.52 -5.30 -19.07
C ARG A 36 9.59 -5.43 -17.88
N THR A 37 9.38 -6.67 -17.44
CA THR A 37 8.50 -6.96 -16.31
C THR A 37 9.29 -7.11 -15.02
N ARG A 38 8.65 -6.73 -13.92
CA ARG A 38 9.06 -6.97 -12.54
C ARG A 38 7.82 -7.45 -11.78
N PRO A 39 7.82 -8.66 -11.19
CA PRO A 39 6.64 -9.21 -10.52
C PRO A 39 5.98 -8.21 -9.57
N PHE A 40 4.65 -8.11 -9.64
CA PHE A 40 3.81 -7.11 -8.96
C PHE A 40 4.05 -5.65 -9.35
N LEU A 41 5.29 -5.17 -9.43
CA LEU A 41 5.59 -3.76 -9.66
C LEU A 41 5.22 -3.30 -11.07
N ARG A 42 5.50 -4.13 -12.08
CA ARG A 42 5.25 -3.83 -13.48
C ARG A 42 5.15 -5.14 -14.27
N THR A 43 3.94 -5.59 -14.55
CA THR A 43 3.67 -6.81 -15.30
C THR A 43 2.83 -6.49 -16.52
N SER A 44 2.92 -7.34 -17.56
CA SER A 44 2.12 -7.12 -18.77
C SER A 44 0.64 -7.31 -18.51
N GLU A 45 0.29 -8.30 -17.68
CA GLU A 45 -1.05 -8.45 -17.12
C GLU A 45 -1.00 -8.15 -15.61
N PHE A 46 -1.94 -7.36 -15.12
CA PHE A 46 -2.09 -7.11 -13.69
C PHE A 46 -3.56 -6.98 -13.30
N LEU A 47 -3.89 -7.44 -12.09
CA LEU A 47 -5.21 -7.22 -11.50
C LEU A 47 -5.27 -5.80 -10.95
N TRP A 48 -6.37 -5.13 -11.17
CA TRP A 48 -6.58 -3.79 -10.67
C TRP A 48 -8.04 -3.51 -10.31
N GLN A 49 -8.20 -2.44 -9.55
CA GLN A 49 -9.46 -1.77 -9.37
C GLN A 49 -9.37 -0.41 -10.06
N GLU A 50 -10.39 -0.08 -10.83
CA GLU A 50 -10.57 1.25 -11.39
C GLU A 50 -11.98 1.77 -11.09
N GLY A 51 -12.07 3.02 -10.66
CA GLY A 51 -13.33 3.72 -10.46
C GLY A 51 -13.41 4.93 -11.36
N HIS A 52 -14.62 5.23 -11.82
CA HIS A 52 -14.93 6.32 -12.73
C HIS A 52 -16.23 6.96 -12.27
N THR A 53 -16.27 8.29 -12.28
CA THR A 53 -17.44 9.03 -11.81
C THR A 53 -17.73 10.26 -12.63
N ALA A 54 -19.01 10.61 -12.70
CA ALA A 54 -19.50 11.87 -13.23
C ALA A 54 -20.33 12.59 -12.16
N HIS A 55 -20.11 13.88 -11.99
CA HIS A 55 -20.75 14.75 -10.99
C HIS A 55 -21.32 16.00 -11.65
N ALA A 56 -22.32 16.60 -11.01
CA ALA A 56 -22.91 17.85 -11.47
C ALA A 56 -21.99 19.05 -11.22
N THR A 57 -21.23 19.03 -10.12
CA THR A 57 -20.40 20.15 -9.69
C THR A 57 -18.91 19.80 -9.60
N LYS A 58 -18.06 20.83 -9.70
CA LYS A 58 -16.61 20.72 -9.51
C LYS A 58 -16.28 20.23 -8.11
N GLU A 59 -16.97 20.79 -7.12
CA GLU A 59 -16.71 20.58 -5.70
C GLU A 59 -16.98 19.12 -5.32
N GLU A 60 -18.07 18.52 -5.82
CA GLU A 60 -18.39 17.11 -5.60
C GLU A 60 -17.34 16.18 -6.23
N ALA A 61 -16.92 16.48 -7.46
CA ALA A 61 -15.89 15.69 -8.14
C ALA A 61 -14.54 15.77 -7.41
N GLU A 62 -14.09 16.96 -7.06
CA GLU A 62 -12.81 17.12 -6.35
C GLU A 62 -12.86 16.48 -4.95
N ALA A 63 -13.98 16.63 -4.23
CA ALA A 63 -14.19 15.94 -2.95
C ALA A 63 -14.12 14.42 -3.11
N LYS A 64 -14.71 13.85 -4.17
CA LYS A 64 -14.66 12.41 -4.42
C LYS A 64 -13.25 11.92 -4.74
N ALA A 65 -12.48 12.69 -5.52
CA ALA A 65 -11.09 12.34 -5.81
C ALA A 65 -10.24 12.30 -4.52
N GLN A 66 -10.41 13.28 -3.64
CA GLN A 66 -9.73 13.34 -2.34
C GLN A 66 -10.21 12.27 -1.35
N GLU A 67 -11.51 11.93 -1.37
CA GLU A 67 -12.04 10.80 -0.58
C GLU A 67 -11.32 9.50 -0.96
N MET A 68 -11.19 9.22 -2.26
CA MET A 68 -10.54 7.98 -2.72
C MET A 68 -9.03 7.95 -2.44
N LEU A 69 -8.36 9.11 -2.45
CA LEU A 69 -6.98 9.21 -1.96
C LEU A 69 -6.88 8.72 -0.51
N LYS A 70 -7.79 9.18 0.37
CA LYS A 70 -7.81 8.81 1.78
C LYS A 70 -8.12 7.33 1.99
N VAL A 71 -9.05 6.77 1.21
CA VAL A 71 -9.36 5.32 1.22
C VAL A 71 -8.10 4.50 0.92
N TYR A 72 -7.33 4.88 -0.10
CA TYR A 72 -6.09 4.19 -0.43
C TYR A 72 -4.99 4.37 0.62
N ALA A 73 -4.84 5.57 1.17
CA ALA A 73 -3.90 5.81 2.26
C ALA A 73 -4.26 4.96 3.50
N GLU A 74 -5.54 4.92 3.87
CA GLU A 74 -6.02 4.11 4.98
C GLU A 74 -5.77 2.62 4.77
N PHE A 75 -6.02 2.11 3.56
CA PHE A 75 -5.73 0.71 3.26
C PHE A 75 -4.23 0.40 3.37
N ALA A 76 -3.38 1.24 2.78
CA ALA A 76 -1.93 1.06 2.83
C ALA A 76 -1.42 1.08 4.29
N GLU A 77 -1.83 2.04 5.09
CA GLU A 77 -1.31 2.20 6.46
C GLU A 77 -1.95 1.19 7.43
N LYS A 78 -3.29 1.09 7.46
CA LYS A 78 -3.99 0.31 8.49
C LYS A 78 -4.03 -1.19 8.22
N TYR A 79 -3.97 -1.62 6.95
CA TYR A 79 -4.03 -3.03 6.57
C TYR A 79 -2.66 -3.55 6.15
N MET A 80 -2.00 -2.86 5.21
CA MET A 80 -0.69 -3.29 4.73
C MET A 80 0.47 -2.91 5.66
N GLY A 81 0.24 -2.04 6.66
CA GLY A 81 1.32 -1.53 7.50
C GLY A 81 2.36 -0.72 6.73
N VAL A 82 2.02 -0.22 5.54
CA VAL A 82 2.94 0.54 4.67
C VAL A 82 2.68 2.04 4.87
N PRO A 83 3.65 2.79 5.42
CA PRO A 83 3.51 4.24 5.59
C PRO A 83 3.61 4.95 4.23
N VAL A 84 2.69 5.87 3.96
CA VAL A 84 2.64 6.59 2.67
C VAL A 84 2.61 8.10 2.85
N LEU A 85 3.14 8.83 1.87
CA LEU A 85 2.93 10.28 1.76
C LEU A 85 1.80 10.55 0.78
N GLN A 86 0.81 11.32 1.22
CA GLN A 86 -0.26 11.84 0.38
C GLN A 86 0.17 13.17 -0.25
N GLY A 87 -0.17 13.38 -1.51
CA GLY A 87 0.11 14.64 -2.19
C GLY A 87 -0.51 14.74 -3.59
N VAL A 88 -0.14 15.80 -4.30
CA VAL A 88 -0.56 16.07 -5.69
C VAL A 88 0.64 15.97 -6.61
N LYS A 89 0.49 15.34 -7.78
CA LYS A 89 1.52 15.29 -8.82
C LYS A 89 1.80 16.69 -9.39
N SER A 90 3.04 16.91 -9.80
CA SER A 90 3.39 18.06 -10.65
C SER A 90 2.65 17.99 -11.98
N GLU A 91 2.64 19.09 -12.73
CA GLU A 91 1.98 19.13 -14.04
C GLU A 91 2.58 18.13 -15.04
N THR A 92 3.89 17.84 -14.96
CA THR A 92 4.52 16.89 -15.89
C THR A 92 4.30 15.42 -15.50
N GLU A 93 4.03 15.15 -14.22
CA GLU A 93 3.84 13.79 -13.69
C GLU A 93 2.36 13.44 -13.42
N ARG A 94 1.41 14.37 -13.61
CA ARG A 94 -0.04 14.11 -13.50
C ARG A 94 -0.54 13.31 -14.70
N PHE A 95 -1.68 12.64 -14.54
CA PHE A 95 -2.33 11.96 -15.65
C PHE A 95 -2.73 12.95 -16.75
N ALA A 96 -2.41 12.61 -18.00
CA ALA A 96 -2.77 13.43 -19.14
C ALA A 96 -4.31 13.58 -19.22
N GLY A 97 -4.78 14.82 -19.20
CA GLY A 97 -6.21 15.14 -19.15
C GLY A 97 -6.78 15.30 -17.75
N ALA A 98 -6.00 15.12 -16.68
CA ALA A 98 -6.40 15.50 -15.33
C ALA A 98 -6.10 16.96 -15.00
N LEU A 99 -6.97 17.61 -14.23
CA LEU A 99 -6.66 18.89 -13.60
C LEU A 99 -5.73 18.67 -12.40
N ASN A 100 -6.07 17.72 -11.53
CA ASN A 100 -5.21 17.29 -10.42
C ASN A 100 -5.08 15.77 -10.41
N THR A 101 -3.88 15.27 -10.11
CA THR A 101 -3.66 13.86 -9.80
C THR A 101 -3.16 13.75 -8.37
N TYR A 102 -4.01 13.24 -7.50
CA TYR A 102 -3.70 12.89 -6.13
C TYR A 102 -3.01 11.53 -6.09
N THR A 103 -2.07 11.37 -5.18
CA THR A 103 -1.28 10.14 -5.11
C THR A 103 -0.84 9.79 -3.68
N ILE A 104 -0.64 8.50 -3.44
CA ILE A 104 0.11 7.98 -2.29
C ILE A 104 1.47 7.45 -2.73
N GLU A 105 2.53 7.92 -2.09
CA GLU A 105 3.92 7.53 -2.38
C GLU A 105 4.49 6.78 -1.18
N ALA A 106 4.89 5.52 -1.40
CA ALA A 106 5.54 4.67 -0.41
C ALA A 106 7.06 4.65 -0.63
N MET A 107 7.83 4.51 0.44
CA MET A 107 9.28 4.31 0.37
C MET A 107 9.62 2.84 0.59
N MET A 108 10.41 2.26 -0.31
CA MET A 108 10.89 0.88 -0.18
C MET A 108 12.18 0.83 0.64
N GLN A 109 12.64 -0.37 1.04
CA GLN A 109 13.85 -0.56 1.85
C GLN A 109 15.16 -0.10 1.18
N ASP A 110 15.16 0.11 -0.14
CA ASP A 110 16.30 0.69 -0.87
C ASP A 110 16.17 2.22 -1.05
N GLY A 111 15.24 2.84 -0.33
CA GLY A 111 14.98 4.28 -0.34
C GLY A 111 14.26 4.79 -1.59
N LYS A 112 13.93 3.94 -2.57
CA LYS A 112 13.20 4.38 -3.77
C LYS A 112 11.71 4.54 -3.51
N ALA A 113 11.10 5.48 -4.23
CA ALA A 113 9.66 5.72 -4.23
C ALA A 113 8.90 4.67 -5.06
N LEU A 114 7.72 4.30 -4.58
CA LEU A 114 6.73 3.53 -5.31
C LEU A 114 5.36 4.21 -5.20
N GLN A 115 4.83 4.64 -6.35
CA GLN A 115 3.46 5.11 -6.44
C GLN A 115 2.52 3.96 -6.10
N SER A 116 1.84 4.06 -4.96
CA SER A 116 1.04 2.98 -4.37
C SER A 116 -0.46 3.18 -4.59
N GLY A 117 -0.85 4.29 -5.21
CA GLY A 117 -2.25 4.58 -5.56
C GLY A 117 -2.39 5.95 -6.19
N THR A 118 -3.45 6.12 -6.97
CA THR A 118 -3.73 7.35 -7.71
C THR A 118 -5.23 7.65 -7.73
N SER A 119 -5.58 8.92 -7.60
CA SER A 119 -6.94 9.43 -7.76
C SER A 119 -6.89 10.76 -8.51
N HIS A 120 -7.67 10.86 -9.57
CA HIS A 120 -7.60 11.92 -10.55
C HIS A 120 -8.86 12.77 -10.49
N PHE A 121 -8.70 14.06 -10.28
CA PHE A 121 -9.73 15.03 -10.61
C PHE A 121 -9.55 15.41 -12.08
N LEU A 122 -10.40 14.83 -12.95
CA LEU A 122 -10.29 14.94 -14.41
C LEU A 122 -10.84 16.26 -14.95
N GLY A 123 -11.60 17.01 -14.14
CA GLY A 123 -12.30 18.20 -14.59
C GLY A 123 -13.36 17.85 -15.63
N GLN A 124 -13.42 18.60 -16.73
CA GLN A 124 -14.36 18.37 -17.82
C GLN A 124 -13.68 17.88 -19.11
N ASN A 125 -12.40 17.52 -19.06
CA ASN A 125 -11.64 17.20 -20.27
C ASN A 125 -12.22 15.98 -21.00
N PHE A 126 -12.46 14.89 -20.27
CA PHE A 126 -13.10 13.69 -20.82
C PHE A 126 -14.56 13.95 -21.22
N ALA A 127 -15.32 14.66 -20.39
CA ALA A 127 -16.70 15.02 -20.72
C ALA A 127 -16.80 15.77 -22.05
N LYS A 128 -15.88 16.70 -22.33
CA LYS A 128 -15.81 17.43 -23.61
C LYS A 128 -15.37 16.53 -24.77
N SER A 129 -14.39 15.65 -24.55
CA SER A 129 -13.92 14.74 -25.61
C SER A 129 -14.96 13.70 -26.05
N PHE A 130 -15.86 13.30 -25.15
CA PHE A 130 -16.90 12.30 -25.39
C PHE A 130 -18.32 12.89 -25.40
N ASP A 131 -18.42 14.22 -25.45
CA ASP A 131 -19.68 15.00 -25.43
C ASP A 131 -20.70 14.62 -24.33
N VAL A 132 -20.21 14.28 -23.14
CA VAL A 132 -21.05 13.88 -22.01
C VAL A 132 -21.60 15.13 -21.31
N THR A 133 -22.83 15.49 -21.65
CA THR A 133 -23.56 16.64 -21.09
C THR A 133 -24.78 16.22 -20.28
N TYR A 134 -25.29 17.12 -19.45
CA TYR A 134 -26.53 16.95 -18.71
C TYR A 134 -27.32 18.26 -18.66
N LEU A 135 -28.64 18.18 -18.53
CA LEU A 135 -29.48 19.34 -18.24
C LEU A 135 -29.44 19.67 -16.74
N ASN A 136 -28.97 20.87 -16.41
CA ASN A 136 -28.94 21.38 -15.04
C ASN A 136 -30.36 21.71 -14.52
N LYS A 137 -30.48 22.20 -13.27
CA LYS A 137 -31.80 22.50 -12.65
C LYS A 137 -32.56 23.61 -13.38
N GLU A 138 -31.87 24.45 -14.13
CA GLU A 138 -32.41 25.52 -14.96
C GLU A 138 -32.64 25.10 -16.42
N ASN A 139 -32.55 23.80 -16.73
CA ASN A 139 -32.65 23.21 -18.08
C ASN A 139 -31.59 23.72 -19.07
N LYS A 140 -30.40 24.09 -18.59
CA LYS A 140 -29.25 24.43 -19.43
C LYS A 140 -28.32 23.22 -19.58
N PRO A 141 -27.80 22.95 -20.79
CA PRO A 141 -26.82 21.89 -20.98
C PRO A 141 -25.47 22.29 -20.36
N GLU A 142 -24.89 21.39 -19.58
CA GLU A 142 -23.57 21.52 -18.97
C GLU A 142 -22.75 20.23 -19.11
N TYR A 143 -21.43 20.33 -19.15
CA TYR A 143 -20.54 19.16 -19.12
C TYR A 143 -20.38 18.64 -17.70
N VAL A 144 -20.39 17.31 -17.54
CA VAL A 144 -20.16 16.68 -16.23
C VAL A 144 -18.74 16.87 -15.72
N TRP A 145 -18.59 16.88 -14.40
CA TRP A 145 -17.30 16.90 -13.72
C TRP A 145 -16.84 15.49 -13.40
N ALA A 146 -15.63 15.16 -13.83
CA ALA A 146 -15.15 13.79 -13.91
C ALA A 146 -14.08 13.48 -12.86
N THR A 147 -14.06 12.23 -12.41
CA THR A 147 -12.93 11.67 -11.65
C THR A 147 -12.66 10.24 -12.08
N SER A 148 -11.43 9.78 -11.89
CA SER A 148 -11.07 8.37 -11.96
C SER A 148 -10.03 8.03 -10.91
N TRP A 149 -9.94 6.78 -10.47
CA TRP A 149 -8.96 6.35 -9.48
C TRP A 149 -8.62 4.89 -9.63
N GLY A 150 -7.45 4.47 -9.16
CA GLY A 150 -7.07 3.08 -9.23
C GLY A 150 -5.89 2.68 -8.36
N VAL A 151 -5.91 1.38 -8.02
CA VAL A 151 -4.81 0.63 -7.40
C VAL A 151 -4.71 -0.73 -8.08
N SER A 152 -3.52 -1.32 -8.05
CA SER A 152 -3.27 -2.64 -8.63
C SER A 152 -2.53 -3.55 -7.66
N THR A 153 -2.28 -4.78 -8.10
CA THR A 153 -1.40 -5.74 -7.40
C THR A 153 0.02 -5.24 -7.16
N ARG A 154 0.40 -4.06 -7.70
CA ARG A 154 1.61 -3.33 -7.27
C ARG A 154 1.67 -3.12 -5.76
N LEU A 155 0.53 -3.00 -5.09
CA LEU A 155 0.46 -2.95 -3.63
C LEU A 155 1.06 -4.20 -2.96
N MET A 156 0.94 -5.39 -3.56
CA MET A 156 1.60 -6.59 -3.03
C MET A 156 3.13 -6.46 -3.11
N GLY A 157 3.65 -5.89 -4.20
CA GLY A 157 5.07 -5.59 -4.32
C GLY A 157 5.54 -4.58 -3.27
N ALA A 158 4.75 -3.55 -2.99
CA ALA A 158 5.02 -2.59 -1.91
C ALA A 158 5.12 -3.30 -0.54
N LEU A 159 4.13 -4.13 -0.20
CA LEU A 159 4.11 -4.89 1.06
C LEU A 159 5.36 -5.74 1.23
N ILE A 160 5.74 -6.49 0.18
CA ILE A 160 6.92 -7.36 0.19
C ILE A 160 8.19 -6.53 0.40
N MET A 161 8.38 -5.47 -0.37
CA MET A 161 9.62 -4.68 -0.38
C MET A 161 9.77 -3.73 0.82
N VAL A 162 8.71 -3.49 1.58
CA VAL A 162 8.77 -2.70 2.82
C VAL A 162 9.08 -3.59 4.02
N HIS A 163 8.50 -4.79 4.09
CA HIS A 163 8.49 -5.57 5.33
C HIS A 163 9.44 -6.77 5.35
N SER A 164 9.70 -7.39 4.18
CA SER A 164 10.47 -8.64 4.14
C SER A 164 11.89 -8.47 4.66
N ASP A 165 12.49 -9.58 5.08
CA ASP A 165 13.87 -9.64 5.57
C ASP A 165 14.61 -10.84 4.97
N ASP A 166 15.85 -11.08 5.41
CA ASP A 166 16.69 -12.17 4.92
C ASP A 166 16.11 -13.57 5.17
N ASN A 167 15.14 -13.71 6.08
CA ASN A 167 14.45 -14.97 6.36
C ASN A 167 13.18 -15.16 5.52
N GLY A 168 12.77 -14.16 4.73
CA GLY A 168 11.62 -14.25 3.82
C GLY A 168 10.57 -13.19 4.07
N LEU A 169 9.31 -13.54 3.81
CA LEU A 169 8.19 -12.62 3.98
C LEU A 169 7.99 -12.25 5.44
N VAL A 170 7.57 -11.01 5.67
CA VAL A 170 7.02 -10.54 6.95
C VAL A 170 5.66 -9.94 6.64
N LEU A 171 4.60 -10.65 7.01
CA LEU A 171 3.24 -10.26 6.63
C LEU A 171 2.54 -9.53 7.79
N PRO A 172 1.88 -8.39 7.51
CA PRO A 172 0.95 -7.79 8.46
C PRO A 172 -0.17 -8.79 8.81
N PRO A 173 -0.49 -9.01 10.09
CA PRO A 173 -1.52 -9.95 10.52
C PRO A 173 -2.89 -9.78 9.84
N LYS A 174 -3.28 -8.56 9.46
CA LYS A 174 -4.55 -8.30 8.75
C LYS A 174 -4.60 -8.83 7.31
N LEU A 175 -3.45 -9.14 6.71
CA LEU A 175 -3.34 -9.63 5.33
C LEU A 175 -2.68 -11.01 5.24
N ALA A 176 -2.16 -11.54 6.34
CA ALA A 176 -1.54 -12.85 6.39
C ALA A 176 -2.58 -13.95 6.14
N PRO A 177 -2.43 -14.81 5.11
CA PRO A 177 -3.37 -15.91 4.83
C PRO A 177 -3.45 -16.92 5.99
N ILE A 178 -2.34 -17.09 6.69
CA ILE A 178 -2.22 -17.85 7.93
C ILE A 178 -1.65 -16.88 8.96
N GLN A 179 -2.38 -16.62 10.03
CA GLN A 179 -1.96 -15.71 11.10
C GLN A 179 -1.18 -16.46 12.18
N VAL A 180 -1.64 -17.67 12.50
CA VAL A 180 -1.03 -18.54 13.51
C VAL A 180 -0.76 -19.90 12.92
N VAL A 181 0.46 -20.40 13.07
CA VAL A 181 0.79 -21.80 12.83
C VAL A 181 1.06 -22.51 14.14
N ILE A 182 0.49 -23.69 14.32
CA ILE A 182 0.66 -24.52 15.51
C ILE A 182 1.32 -25.82 15.11
N ILE A 183 2.46 -26.13 15.73
CA ILE A 183 3.32 -27.26 15.38
C ILE A 183 3.51 -28.16 16.60
N PRO A 184 2.91 -29.37 16.62
CA PRO A 184 3.19 -30.36 17.65
C PRO A 184 4.58 -30.97 17.43
N ILE A 185 5.31 -31.21 18.52
CA ILE A 185 6.62 -31.88 18.53
C ILE A 185 6.47 -33.20 19.30
N ASN A 186 6.23 -34.29 18.58
CA ASN A 186 5.92 -35.59 19.15
C ASN A 186 7.03 -36.63 18.92
N LYS A 187 7.08 -37.65 19.79
CA LYS A 187 7.89 -38.87 19.65
C LYS A 187 7.01 -40.10 19.40
N GLY A 188 6.03 -39.98 18.50
CA GLY A 188 5.07 -41.05 18.15
C GLY A 188 3.62 -40.60 18.26
N ASP A 189 2.71 -41.49 17.88
CA ASP A 189 1.29 -41.18 17.68
C ASP A 189 0.53 -40.93 18.99
N GLU A 190 0.89 -41.63 20.07
CA GLU A 190 0.25 -41.46 21.38
C GLU A 190 0.50 -40.06 21.96
N GLN A 191 1.76 -39.60 21.95
CA GLN A 191 2.09 -38.26 22.40
C GLN A 191 1.49 -37.18 21.47
N LEU A 192 1.43 -37.45 20.17
CA LEU A 192 0.75 -36.54 19.23
C LEU A 192 -0.72 -36.39 19.56
N ALA A 193 -1.42 -37.48 19.89
CA ALA A 193 -2.83 -37.45 20.27
C ALA A 193 -3.05 -36.61 21.55
N GLN A 194 -2.18 -36.76 22.55
CA GLN A 194 -2.25 -35.98 23.80
C GLN A 194 -2.02 -34.48 23.55
N ILE A 195 -0.98 -34.13 22.76
CA ILE A 195 -0.69 -32.74 22.38
C ILE A 195 -1.86 -32.16 21.57
N THR A 196 -2.40 -32.92 20.61
CA THR A 196 -3.54 -32.50 19.79
C THR A 196 -4.76 -32.23 20.66
N ALA A 197 -5.08 -33.12 21.61
CA ALA A 197 -6.21 -32.93 22.52
C ALA A 197 -6.06 -31.68 23.39
N LYS A 198 -4.83 -31.34 23.81
CA LYS A 198 -4.55 -30.12 24.57
C LYS A 198 -4.68 -28.86 23.72
N LEU A 199 -4.24 -28.90 22.46
CA LEU A 199 -4.23 -27.75 21.53
C LEU A 199 -5.58 -27.50 20.85
N GLN A 200 -6.42 -28.53 20.69
CA GLN A 200 -7.68 -28.43 19.94
C GLN A 200 -8.60 -27.31 20.45
N PRO A 201 -8.84 -27.14 21.77
CA PRO A 201 -9.65 -26.04 22.28
C PRO A 201 -9.09 -24.65 21.92
N VAL A 202 -7.76 -24.50 21.92
CA VAL A 202 -7.10 -23.23 21.53
C VAL A 202 -7.26 -22.96 20.05
N ILE A 203 -7.13 -23.99 19.20
CA ILE A 203 -7.35 -23.87 17.76
C ILE A 203 -8.79 -23.40 17.47
N ASP A 204 -9.76 -24.00 18.14
CA ASP A 204 -11.17 -23.70 17.94
C ASP A 204 -11.51 -22.29 18.43
N GLN A 205 -11.04 -21.90 19.61
CA GLN A 205 -11.22 -20.55 20.16
C GLN A 205 -10.57 -19.46 19.28
N LEU A 206 -9.36 -19.69 18.76
CA LEU A 206 -8.72 -18.75 17.83
C LEU A 206 -9.53 -18.60 16.54
N ARG A 207 -10.06 -19.71 15.99
CA ARG A 207 -10.90 -19.68 14.79
C ARG A 207 -12.25 -18.98 15.04
N GLU A 208 -12.85 -19.15 16.21
CA GLU A 208 -14.05 -18.42 16.62
C GLU A 208 -13.83 -16.91 16.69
N LEU A 209 -12.61 -16.47 17.04
CA LEU A 209 -12.19 -15.07 16.99
C LEU A 209 -11.87 -14.57 15.57
N GLY A 210 -12.04 -15.41 14.54
CA GLY A 210 -11.72 -15.08 13.15
C GLY A 210 -10.23 -15.14 12.81
N ILE A 211 -9.41 -15.74 13.69
CA ILE A 211 -7.97 -15.89 13.47
C ILE A 211 -7.70 -17.12 12.59
N SER A 212 -6.98 -16.94 11.49
CA SER A 212 -6.60 -18.02 10.59
C SER A 212 -5.48 -18.87 11.20
N VAL A 213 -5.82 -20.12 11.56
CA VAL A 213 -4.92 -21.07 12.23
C VAL A 213 -4.62 -22.29 11.35
N LYS A 214 -3.32 -22.53 11.13
CA LYS A 214 -2.80 -23.76 10.53
C LYS A 214 -2.22 -24.69 11.61
N TYR A 215 -2.87 -25.83 11.84
CA TYR A 215 -2.25 -26.95 12.56
C TYR A 215 -1.42 -27.77 11.56
N ASP A 216 -0.13 -27.96 11.86
CA ASP A 216 0.80 -28.74 11.03
C ASP A 216 1.37 -29.94 11.80
N ASP A 217 0.61 -31.03 11.77
CA ASP A 217 0.95 -32.34 12.32
C ASP A 217 1.67 -33.26 11.32
N ASN A 218 2.09 -32.74 10.16
CA ASN A 218 2.73 -33.55 9.12
C ASN A 218 4.02 -34.21 9.62
N THR A 219 3.99 -35.51 9.87
CA THR A 219 5.12 -36.27 10.43
C THR A 219 6.25 -36.51 9.43
N ALA A 220 6.03 -36.29 8.13
CA ALA A 220 7.07 -36.44 7.10
C ALA A 220 8.13 -35.32 7.14
N LYS A 221 7.83 -34.19 7.79
CA LYS A 221 8.73 -33.03 7.92
C LYS A 221 9.21 -32.87 9.35
N ARG A 222 10.53 -32.69 9.52
CA ARG A 222 11.12 -32.39 10.84
C ARG A 222 10.64 -31.02 11.35
N PRO A 223 10.45 -30.84 12.66
CA PRO A 223 10.00 -29.56 13.23
C PRO A 223 10.82 -28.35 12.77
N GLY A 224 12.15 -28.44 12.78
CA GLY A 224 13.02 -27.35 12.33
C GLY A 224 12.81 -26.95 10.85
N PHE A 225 12.45 -27.90 9.98
CA PHE A 225 12.09 -27.58 8.60
C PHE A 225 10.77 -26.82 8.53
N LYS A 226 9.76 -27.26 9.31
CA LYS A 226 8.48 -26.56 9.38
C LYS A 226 8.66 -25.13 9.89
N PHE A 227 9.49 -24.93 10.91
CA PHE A 227 9.80 -23.62 11.46
C PHE A 227 10.33 -22.67 10.38
N ALA A 228 11.37 -23.09 9.67
CA ALA A 228 11.94 -22.29 8.58
C ALA A 228 10.95 -22.06 7.42
N ASP A 229 10.12 -23.05 7.07
CA ASP A 229 9.12 -22.92 5.99
C ASP A 229 8.03 -21.87 6.32
N TYR A 230 7.54 -21.85 7.57
CA TYR A 230 6.55 -20.85 7.99
C TYR A 230 7.16 -19.48 8.28
N GLU A 231 8.42 -19.43 8.70
CA GLU A 231 9.19 -18.18 8.78
C GLU A 231 9.37 -17.58 7.37
N LEU A 232 9.76 -18.40 6.38
CA LEU A 232 9.89 -17.98 4.97
C LEU A 232 8.59 -17.45 4.38
N LYS A 233 7.45 -18.09 4.70
CA LYS A 233 6.11 -17.69 4.26
C LYS A 233 5.57 -16.46 5.01
N GLY A 234 6.23 -16.03 6.08
CA GLY A 234 5.86 -14.85 6.86
C GLY A 234 4.63 -15.03 7.73
N VAL A 235 4.39 -16.24 8.26
CA VAL A 235 3.32 -16.46 9.23
C VAL A 235 3.62 -15.66 10.51
N PRO A 236 2.76 -14.72 10.94
CA PRO A 236 3.04 -13.79 12.03
C PRO A 236 3.41 -14.45 13.36
N VAL A 237 2.66 -15.48 13.76
CA VAL A 237 2.84 -16.17 15.04
C VAL A 237 3.02 -17.67 14.83
N ARG A 238 4.04 -18.24 15.47
CA ARG A 238 4.18 -19.70 15.60
C ARG A 238 4.00 -20.11 17.05
N LEU A 239 3.19 -21.13 17.26
CA LEU A 239 3.11 -21.88 18.50
C LEU A 239 3.74 -23.27 18.31
N ALA A 240 4.54 -23.72 19.25
CA ALA A 240 5.08 -25.07 19.27
C ALA A 240 4.94 -25.71 20.66
N MET A 241 4.47 -26.95 20.69
CA MET A 241 4.31 -27.72 21.93
C MET A 241 4.91 -29.10 21.74
N GLY A 242 5.89 -29.44 22.58
CA GLY A 242 6.39 -30.80 22.72
C GLY A 242 5.92 -31.49 24.00
N GLY A 243 6.38 -32.72 24.22
CA GLY A 243 6.05 -33.48 25.42
C GLY A 243 6.42 -32.78 26.74
N ARG A 244 7.58 -32.11 26.79
CA ARG A 244 7.99 -31.34 27.98
C ARG A 244 7.07 -30.15 28.24
N ASP A 245 6.60 -29.50 27.19
CA ASP A 245 5.70 -28.35 27.32
C ASP A 245 4.31 -28.81 27.79
N LEU A 246 3.84 -29.95 27.28
CA LEU A 246 2.61 -30.60 27.74
C LEU A 246 2.68 -30.95 29.24
N GLU A 247 3.78 -31.52 29.72
CA GLU A 247 3.99 -31.87 31.13
C GLU A 247 4.03 -30.63 32.05
N ASN A 248 4.61 -29.53 31.57
CA ASN A 248 4.80 -28.31 32.36
C ASN A 248 3.68 -27.26 32.18
N ASN A 249 2.65 -27.57 31.38
CA ASN A 249 1.59 -26.62 30.98
C ASN A 249 2.16 -25.32 30.37
N THR A 250 3.16 -25.46 29.50
CA THR A 250 3.79 -24.35 28.77
C THR A 250 3.62 -24.49 27.26
N ILE A 251 3.99 -23.46 26.51
CA ILE A 251 4.07 -23.49 25.04
C ILE A 251 5.14 -22.50 24.55
N GLU A 252 5.90 -22.86 23.52
CA GLU A 252 6.80 -21.92 22.84
C GLU A 252 5.95 -21.05 21.91
N ILE A 253 6.09 -19.73 22.05
CA ILE A 253 5.52 -18.75 21.12
C ILE A 253 6.66 -17.97 20.46
N MET A 254 6.53 -17.75 19.15
CA MET A 254 7.50 -17.04 18.34
C MET A 254 6.81 -15.98 17.49
N ARG A 255 7.45 -14.81 17.42
CA ARG A 255 7.04 -13.67 16.59
C ARG A 255 7.86 -13.61 15.31
N ARG A 256 7.19 -13.48 14.17
CA ARG A 256 7.89 -13.39 12.88
C ARG A 256 8.61 -12.06 12.66
N ASP A 257 8.06 -10.94 13.13
CA ASP A 257 8.58 -9.59 12.91
C ASP A 257 9.88 -9.29 13.66
N THR A 258 10.07 -9.91 14.84
CA THR A 258 11.27 -9.74 15.69
C THR A 258 12.15 -10.99 15.78
N LEU A 259 11.64 -12.15 15.37
CA LEU A 259 12.23 -13.46 15.55
C LEU A 259 12.40 -13.90 17.02
N GLU A 260 11.82 -13.15 17.95
CA GLU A 260 11.84 -13.46 19.38
C GLU A 260 11.04 -14.72 19.68
N LYS A 261 11.55 -15.49 20.63
CA LYS A 261 10.96 -16.74 21.10
C LYS A 261 10.92 -16.74 22.62
N GLU A 262 9.83 -17.21 23.18
CA GLU A 262 9.68 -17.35 24.63
C GLU A 262 8.82 -18.58 24.94
N ASN A 263 9.08 -19.19 26.09
CA ASN A 263 8.21 -20.21 26.65
C ASN A 263 7.28 -19.56 27.66
N VAL A 264 5.99 -19.67 27.42
CA VAL A 264 4.95 -19.03 28.24
C VAL A 264 4.00 -20.07 28.81
N SER A 265 3.21 -19.68 29.81
CA SER A 265 2.11 -20.51 30.28
C SER A 265 1.16 -20.82 29.13
N PHE A 266 0.64 -22.05 29.10
CA PHE A 266 -0.42 -22.42 28.19
C PHE A 266 -1.75 -21.74 28.55
N ASP A 267 -1.93 -21.39 29.83
CA ASP A 267 -3.12 -20.71 30.30
C ASP A 267 -3.17 -19.27 29.75
N GLY A 268 -4.31 -18.86 29.19
CA GLY A 268 -4.48 -17.53 28.57
C GLY A 268 -3.81 -17.38 27.19
N ILE A 269 -3.35 -18.46 26.56
CA ILE A 269 -2.63 -18.38 25.27
C ILE A 269 -3.46 -17.76 24.15
N VAL A 270 -4.79 -17.94 24.15
CA VAL A 270 -5.69 -17.38 23.13
C VAL A 270 -5.68 -15.85 23.19
N GLU A 271 -5.84 -15.27 24.37
CA GLU A 271 -5.82 -13.82 24.58
C GLU A 271 -4.44 -13.26 24.24
N ARG A 272 -3.37 -13.94 24.69
CA ARG A 272 -2.00 -13.55 24.35
C ARG A 272 -1.75 -13.50 22.85
N VAL A 273 -2.22 -14.51 22.10
CA VAL A 273 -2.04 -14.56 20.64
C VAL A 273 -2.84 -13.45 19.95
N LYS A 274 -4.09 -13.22 20.36
CA LYS A 274 -4.91 -12.13 19.82
C LYS A 274 -4.20 -10.79 20.00
N ASP A 275 -3.74 -10.48 21.20
CA ASP A 275 -3.08 -9.21 21.50
C ASP A 275 -1.71 -9.10 20.82
N MET A 276 -0.99 -10.23 20.68
CA MET A 276 0.26 -10.28 19.93
C MET A 276 0.07 -9.99 18.44
N LEU A 277 -1.01 -10.45 17.79
CA LEU A 277 -1.30 -10.10 16.40
C LEU A 277 -1.58 -8.59 16.23
N GLU A 278 -2.26 -7.96 17.19
CA GLU A 278 -2.47 -6.50 17.19
C GLU A 278 -1.13 -5.75 17.34
N ASP A 279 -0.28 -6.21 18.26
CA ASP A 279 1.04 -5.62 18.48
C ASP A 279 1.98 -5.79 17.29
N ILE A 280 2.01 -6.97 16.64
CA ILE A 280 2.78 -7.19 15.41
C ILE A 280 2.33 -6.23 14.30
N GLN A 281 1.01 -6.05 14.12
CA GLN A 281 0.49 -5.11 13.11
C GLN A 281 0.97 -3.68 13.37
N LYS A 282 0.98 -3.25 14.64
CA LYS A 282 1.48 -1.92 15.03
C LYS A 282 2.99 -1.82 14.84
N ASN A 283 3.75 -2.81 15.30
CA ASN A 283 5.21 -2.81 15.25
C ASN A 283 5.74 -2.76 13.81
N ILE A 284 5.15 -3.54 12.90
CA ILE A 284 5.51 -3.53 11.48
C ILE A 284 5.32 -2.14 10.86
N PHE A 285 4.17 -1.50 11.12
CA PHE A 285 3.91 -0.14 10.64
C PHE A 285 4.89 0.87 11.23
N GLU A 286 5.12 0.83 12.54
CA GLU A 286 6.02 1.75 13.24
C GLU A 286 7.47 1.63 12.77
N LYS A 287 7.96 0.40 12.58
CA LYS A 287 9.30 0.13 12.02
C LYS A 287 9.45 0.73 10.62
N ALA A 288 8.46 0.50 9.74
CA ALA A 288 8.47 1.05 8.39
C ALA A 288 8.37 2.58 8.40
N ARG A 289 7.54 3.15 9.28
CA ARG A 289 7.35 4.60 9.41
C ARG A 289 8.63 5.27 9.89
N ALA A 290 9.25 4.74 10.95
CA ALA A 290 10.52 5.24 11.47
C ALA A 290 11.62 5.18 10.42
N TYR A 291 11.68 4.10 9.62
CA TYR A 291 12.60 4.02 8.49
C TYR A 291 12.34 5.12 7.47
N ARG A 292 11.10 5.29 7.01
CA ARG A 292 10.73 6.36 6.06
C ARG A 292 11.13 7.73 6.60
N ASP A 293 10.74 8.06 7.82
CA ASP A 293 10.93 9.38 8.42
C ASP A 293 12.43 9.71 8.61
N ALA A 294 13.25 8.71 8.96
CA ALA A 294 14.70 8.86 9.02
C ALA A 294 15.37 9.06 7.64
N HIS A 295 14.66 8.74 6.55
CA HIS A 295 15.12 8.86 5.17
C HIS A 295 14.39 9.95 4.38
N VAL A 296 13.69 10.86 5.07
CA VAL A 296 13.25 12.14 4.51
C VAL A 296 14.33 13.18 4.80
N TYR A 297 14.81 13.85 3.76
CA TYR A 297 15.87 14.84 3.85
C TYR A 297 15.38 16.17 3.29
N GLU A 298 15.49 17.25 4.07
CA GLU A 298 15.39 18.59 3.50
C GLU A 298 16.69 18.90 2.73
N CYS A 299 16.56 19.44 1.52
CA CYS A 299 17.72 19.73 0.69
C CYS A 299 17.48 20.96 -0.17
N ASP A 300 18.33 21.98 0.03
CA ASP A 300 18.31 23.25 -0.72
C ASP A 300 19.56 23.42 -1.60
N ASN A 301 20.47 22.43 -1.63
CA ASN A 301 21.68 22.46 -2.45
C ASN A 301 21.65 21.34 -3.51
N TYR A 302 21.66 21.73 -4.78
CA TYR A 302 21.52 20.78 -5.87
C TYR A 302 22.72 19.84 -6.07
N GLU A 303 23.95 20.28 -5.76
CA GLU A 303 25.12 19.39 -5.82
C GLU A 303 25.08 18.32 -4.72
N GLU A 304 24.68 18.70 -3.49
CA GLU A 304 24.44 17.74 -2.41
C GLU A 304 23.33 16.75 -2.78
N PHE A 305 22.22 17.26 -3.32
CA PHE A 305 21.10 16.44 -3.79
C PHE A 305 21.55 15.38 -4.80
N LYS A 306 22.33 15.77 -5.83
CA LYS A 306 22.83 14.85 -6.87
C LYS A 306 23.64 13.70 -6.30
N GLU A 307 24.45 13.95 -5.28
CA GLU A 307 25.23 12.89 -4.64
C GLU A 307 24.36 12.01 -3.74
N ARG A 308 23.51 12.62 -2.91
CA ARG A 308 22.73 11.90 -1.90
C ARG A 308 21.60 11.06 -2.49
N VAL A 309 20.94 11.54 -3.55
CA VAL A 309 19.81 10.84 -4.18
C VAL A 309 20.18 9.48 -4.77
N LYS A 310 21.48 9.25 -5.03
CA LYS A 310 21.99 7.94 -5.48
C LYS A 310 21.76 6.84 -4.46
N ASN A 311 21.74 7.18 -3.16
CA ASN A 311 21.57 6.27 -2.04
C ASN A 311 20.09 6.05 -1.67
N GLY A 312 19.15 6.65 -2.40
CA GLY A 312 17.72 6.61 -2.08
C GLY A 312 17.34 7.60 -0.97
N GLY A 313 16.03 7.67 -0.72
CA GLY A 313 15.41 8.61 0.22
C GLY A 313 14.43 9.54 -0.47
N PHE A 314 13.66 10.24 0.35
CA PHE A 314 12.72 11.28 -0.08
C PHE A 314 13.35 12.63 0.21
N PHE A 315 13.44 13.47 -0.81
CA PHE A 315 14.07 14.78 -0.70
C PHE A 315 13.00 15.85 -0.74
N LEU A 316 12.81 16.54 0.38
CA LEU A 316 11.89 17.65 0.50
C LEU A 316 12.61 18.93 0.06
N CYS A 317 12.26 19.41 -1.13
CA CYS A 317 12.95 20.51 -1.79
C CYS A 317 11.96 21.61 -2.17
N HIS A 318 12.45 22.85 -2.21
CA HIS A 318 11.74 23.96 -2.82
C HIS A 318 11.77 23.83 -4.35
N TRP A 319 10.64 24.07 -5.01
CA TRP A 319 10.49 23.94 -6.46
C TRP A 319 9.78 25.15 -7.08
N ASP A 320 10.31 25.64 -8.20
CA ASP A 320 9.83 26.81 -8.94
C ASP A 320 8.59 26.59 -9.80
N GLY A 321 8.11 25.34 -9.91
CA GLY A 321 6.91 25.01 -10.68
C GLY A 321 7.16 24.76 -12.16
N THR A 322 8.42 24.77 -12.62
CA THR A 322 8.74 24.72 -14.05
C THR A 322 9.08 23.32 -14.55
N ALA A 323 8.65 23.00 -15.77
CA ALA A 323 8.94 21.74 -16.43
C ALA A 323 10.42 21.60 -16.79
N GLU A 324 11.12 22.71 -17.02
CA GLU A 324 12.55 22.75 -17.28
C GLU A 324 13.34 22.24 -16.07
N THR A 325 12.97 22.67 -14.85
CA THR A 325 13.58 22.18 -13.62
C THR A 325 13.33 20.68 -13.42
N GLU A 326 12.11 20.21 -13.64
CA GLU A 326 11.78 18.78 -13.55
C GLU A 326 12.59 17.93 -14.55
N ALA A 327 12.70 18.40 -15.79
CA ALA A 327 13.46 17.72 -16.84
C ALA A 327 14.94 17.64 -16.48
N LYS A 328 15.53 18.72 -15.97
CA LYS A 328 16.94 18.77 -15.55
C LYS A 328 17.23 17.81 -14.38
N ILE A 329 16.37 17.80 -13.36
CA ILE A 329 16.49 16.83 -12.24
C ILE A 329 16.48 15.40 -12.78
N LYS A 330 15.55 15.08 -13.68
CA LYS A 330 15.40 13.74 -14.26
C LYS A 330 16.61 13.34 -15.09
N GLU A 331 17.10 14.23 -15.95
CA GLU A 331 18.25 13.99 -16.82
C GLU A 331 19.53 13.73 -16.00
N GLU A 332 19.80 14.57 -15.00
CA GLU A 332 21.06 14.51 -14.25
C GLU A 332 21.06 13.46 -13.13
N THR A 333 19.88 13.08 -12.59
CA THR A 333 19.81 12.24 -11.39
C THR A 333 18.96 10.98 -11.51
N GLN A 334 18.13 10.88 -12.54
CA GLN A 334 17.07 9.87 -12.69
C GLN A 334 15.97 9.92 -11.62
N ALA A 335 15.96 10.94 -10.77
CA ALA A 335 14.87 11.20 -9.84
C ALA A 335 13.75 12.00 -10.53
N THR A 336 12.52 11.89 -10.02
CA THR A 336 11.41 12.75 -10.45
C THR A 336 10.71 13.34 -9.24
N ILE A 337 9.96 14.42 -9.46
CA ILE A 337 9.02 14.92 -8.46
C ILE A 337 7.96 13.85 -8.23
N ARG A 338 7.85 13.39 -6.98
CA ARG A 338 6.89 12.38 -6.57
C ARG A 338 5.54 13.00 -6.26
N CYS A 339 5.53 14.08 -5.49
CA CYS A 339 4.34 14.89 -5.24
C CYS A 339 4.71 16.21 -4.54
N VAL A 340 3.78 17.17 -4.59
CA VAL A 340 3.62 18.23 -3.59
C VAL A 340 2.92 17.58 -2.38
N PRO A 341 3.63 17.36 -1.25
CA PRO A 341 3.10 16.57 -0.14
C PRO A 341 2.18 17.39 0.77
N PHE A 342 1.14 16.76 1.30
CA PHE A 342 0.22 17.38 2.27
C PHE A 342 0.76 17.40 3.70
N ALA A 343 1.70 16.50 4.01
CA ALA A 343 2.25 16.35 5.36
C ALA A 343 3.24 17.45 5.76
N TYR A 344 3.64 18.32 4.81
CA TYR A 344 4.65 19.35 5.04
C TYR A 344 4.11 20.73 4.71
N GLU A 345 4.45 21.70 5.55
CA GLU A 345 4.09 23.11 5.36
C GLU A 345 4.73 23.67 4.10
N GLN A 346 3.94 24.42 3.32
CA GLN A 346 4.35 25.06 2.09
C GLN A 346 4.96 26.44 2.41
N THR A 347 6.24 26.44 2.81
CA THR A 347 6.98 27.67 3.13
C THR A 347 7.59 28.29 1.87
N PRO A 348 7.77 29.63 1.83
CA PRO A 348 8.56 30.27 0.79
C PRO A 348 10.01 29.80 0.81
N GLY A 349 10.64 29.74 -0.35
CA GLY A 349 12.04 29.39 -0.49
C GLY A 349 12.54 29.60 -1.91
N ILE A 350 13.70 29.04 -2.22
CA ILE A 350 14.36 29.17 -3.52
C ILE A 350 14.55 27.78 -4.10
N ASP A 351 14.18 27.61 -5.37
CA ASP A 351 14.41 26.38 -6.11
C ASP A 351 15.91 26.09 -6.21
N MET A 352 16.32 24.90 -5.77
CA MET A 352 17.74 24.52 -5.70
C MET A 352 18.40 24.39 -7.09
N VAL A 353 17.62 24.25 -8.16
CA VAL A 353 18.09 24.00 -9.53
C VAL A 353 18.19 25.29 -10.33
N SER A 354 17.15 26.13 -10.26
CA SER A 354 17.03 27.36 -11.06
C SER A 354 17.41 28.63 -10.31
N GLY A 355 17.45 28.59 -8.97
CA GLY A 355 17.69 29.75 -8.12
C GLY A 355 16.53 30.75 -8.08
N LYS A 356 15.36 30.41 -8.65
CA LYS A 356 14.16 31.27 -8.66
C LYS A 356 13.31 31.06 -7.40
N PRO A 357 12.42 32.00 -7.06
CA PRO A 357 11.45 31.80 -5.98
C PRO A 357 10.60 30.55 -6.21
N ALA A 358 10.47 29.73 -5.18
CA ALA A 358 9.68 28.51 -5.22
C ALA A 358 8.18 28.79 -5.09
N VAL A 359 7.37 27.99 -5.78
CA VAL A 359 5.89 28.03 -5.68
C VAL A 359 5.35 26.96 -4.74
N ALA A 360 6.14 25.90 -4.50
CA ALA A 360 5.78 24.80 -3.61
C ALA A 360 7.04 24.10 -3.08
N ARG A 361 6.85 23.31 -2.03
CA ARG A 361 7.78 22.26 -1.61
C ARG A 361 7.31 20.93 -2.16
N VAL A 362 8.25 20.12 -2.64
CA VAL A 362 7.99 18.84 -3.30
C VAL A 362 8.86 17.73 -2.71
N ILE A 363 8.35 16.51 -2.78
CA ILE A 363 9.16 15.31 -2.57
C ILE A 363 9.76 14.91 -3.91
N ILE A 364 11.08 14.81 -3.97
CA ILE A 364 11.85 14.28 -5.10
C ILE A 364 12.46 12.95 -4.67
N ALA A 365 12.41 11.93 -5.53
CA ALA A 365 13.05 10.65 -5.27
C ALA A 365 13.31 9.89 -6.57
N ARG A 366 14.26 8.95 -6.53
CA ARG A 366 14.32 7.86 -7.51
C ARG A 366 13.14 6.92 -7.28
N SER A 367 12.56 6.39 -8.35
CA SER A 367 11.38 5.54 -8.28
C SER A 367 11.53 4.23 -9.05
N TYR A 368 10.64 3.30 -8.77
CA TYR A 368 10.51 2.01 -9.45
C TYR A 368 9.79 2.05 -10.80
#